data_AF-A0A0R0BZU1-F1
#
_entry.id   AF-A0A0R0BZU1-F1
#
_cell.length_a   1.000
_cell.length_b   1.000
_cell.length_c   1.000
_cell.angle_alpha   90.00
_cell.angle_beta   90.00
_cell.angle_gamma   90.00
#
_symmetry.space_group_name_H-M   'P 1'
#
loop_
_entity.id
_entity.type
_entity.pdbx_description
1 polymer ?
#
loop_
_entity_poly.entity_id
_entity_poly.type
_entity_poly.pdbx_seq_one_letter_code
_entity_poly.pdbx_strand_id
1 'polypeptide(L)'
;MRDFGLVPSFACLMLAACVSIRASSPEQGAVSLTGMQTRAYPPIEHGAWGTLPAELQAALTKLPESVAPLDRPALTALARLRYARSAQREFYARSDDVTVWMRRFEGKDGGPAGLALQVAGSCNRLPPVHLLSRTDLDALTSSCAQREHADFDTGLLLFKLASDGRLLPAGEVQGQLFPRLSAAQQHTLDSIGVGPPFADIPMLADGDEMAVWREADPERPLPENLPGTHPVYPGLVHGGNLVWTGTAFRIRQP
;
A
#
# COMPACT_ATOMS: atom_id res chain seq x y z
N MET A 1 21.97 -42.40 -40.66
CA MET A 1 22.61 -41.76 -39.49
C MET A 1 22.50 -40.26 -39.68
N ARG A 2 22.09 -39.54 -38.63
CA ARG A 2 21.57 -38.15 -38.55
C ARG A 2 20.11 -38.02 -39.03
N ASP A 3 19.25 -37.23 -38.43
CA ASP A 3 18.91 -36.79 -37.05
C ASP A 3 17.84 -35.68 -37.23
N PHE A 4 17.07 -35.40 -36.18
CA PHE A 4 16.10 -34.29 -36.00
C PHE A 4 14.77 -34.41 -36.77
N GLY A 5 13.59 -34.35 -36.16
CA GLY A 5 13.20 -33.60 -34.97
C GLY A 5 12.31 -32.43 -35.41
N LEU A 6 11.02 -32.67 -35.58
CA LEU A 6 10.01 -31.62 -35.81
C LEU A 6 9.01 -31.67 -34.64
N VAL A 7 9.36 -30.95 -33.57
CA VAL A 7 8.43 -30.56 -32.52
C VAL A 7 7.88 -29.19 -32.94
N PRO A 8 6.55 -28.97 -32.93
CA PRO A 8 6.00 -27.65 -33.22
C PRO A 8 6.41 -26.67 -32.12
N SER A 9 7.04 -25.58 -32.54
CA SER A 9 7.36 -24.41 -31.72
C SER A 9 6.09 -23.87 -31.06
N PHE A 10 5.93 -24.11 -29.77
CA PHE A 10 5.09 -23.28 -28.92
C PHE A 10 5.78 -21.92 -28.78
N ALA A 11 5.36 -20.97 -29.60
CA ALA A 11 5.59 -19.55 -29.34
C ALA A 11 4.78 -19.20 -28.09
N CYS A 12 5.40 -19.36 -26.92
CA CYS A 12 4.90 -18.85 -25.67
C CYS A 12 4.99 -17.32 -25.76
N LEU A 13 3.89 -16.68 -26.12
CA LEU A 13 3.68 -15.24 -25.95
C LEU A 13 3.75 -14.95 -24.44
N MET A 14 4.97 -14.69 -23.97
CA MET A 14 5.20 -14.10 -22.65
C MET A 14 4.66 -12.67 -22.72
N LEU A 15 3.40 -12.51 -22.36
CA LEU A 15 2.81 -11.23 -21.98
C LEU A 15 3.60 -10.72 -20.78
N ALA A 16 4.59 -9.88 -21.05
CA ALA A 16 5.24 -9.06 -20.05
C ALA A 16 4.17 -8.19 -19.40
N ALA A 17 3.80 -8.51 -18.17
CA ALA A 17 2.96 -7.67 -17.35
C ALA A 17 3.76 -6.40 -17.04
N CYS A 18 3.63 -5.38 -17.89
CA CYS A 18 4.02 -4.03 -17.56
C CYS A 18 3.21 -3.60 -16.34
N VAL A 19 3.81 -3.66 -15.14
CA VAL A 19 3.26 -2.96 -13.96
C VAL A 19 3.49 -1.46 -14.20
N SER A 20 2.65 -0.89 -15.04
CA SER A 20 2.41 0.54 -15.04
C SER A 20 1.59 0.82 -13.79
N ILE A 21 2.15 1.56 -12.83
CA ILE A 21 1.32 2.22 -11.81
C ILE A 21 0.53 3.30 -12.56
N ARG A 22 -0.57 2.89 -13.22
CA ARG A 22 -1.58 3.82 -13.69
C ARG A 22 -2.42 4.14 -12.47
N ALA A 23 -2.43 5.41 -12.07
CA ALA A 23 -3.53 5.94 -11.30
C ALA A 23 -4.78 5.82 -12.18
N SER A 24 -5.48 4.68 -12.11
CA SER A 24 -6.81 4.56 -12.68
C SER A 24 -7.77 5.17 -11.67
N SER A 25 -8.47 6.23 -12.07
CA SER A 25 -9.66 6.68 -11.35
C SER A 25 -10.77 5.68 -11.66
N PRO A 26 -11.28 4.89 -10.71
CA PRO A 26 -12.62 4.37 -10.86
C PRO A 26 -13.54 5.60 -10.94
N GLU A 27 -14.60 5.55 -11.74
CA GLU A 27 -15.50 6.69 -11.98
C GLU A 27 -16.06 7.36 -10.71
N GLN A 28 -15.91 6.77 -9.51
CA GLN A 28 -16.23 7.40 -8.22
C GLN A 28 -15.30 6.91 -7.08
N GLY A 29 -14.02 6.64 -7.34
CA GLY A 29 -13.14 5.91 -6.40
C GLY A 29 -11.87 6.63 -5.94
N ALA A 30 -11.21 6.05 -4.93
CA ALA A 30 -9.87 6.46 -4.48
C ALA A 30 -8.83 6.29 -5.59
N VAL A 31 -7.72 7.02 -5.50
CA VAL A 31 -6.54 6.67 -6.29
C VAL A 31 -5.83 5.52 -5.61
N SER A 32 -5.69 4.40 -6.31
CA SER A 32 -4.88 3.27 -5.86
C SER A 32 -3.49 3.32 -6.48
N LEU A 33 -2.46 3.28 -5.64
CA LEU A 33 -1.10 2.95 -6.04
C LEU A 33 -0.90 1.45 -5.76
N THR A 34 -1.11 0.64 -6.79
CA THR A 34 -1.05 -0.83 -6.70
C THR A 34 0.38 -1.36 -6.60
N GLY A 35 0.55 -2.51 -5.95
CA GLY A 35 1.86 -3.15 -5.81
C GLY A 35 2.77 -2.45 -4.79
N MET A 36 2.22 -1.57 -3.95
CA MET A 36 2.94 -0.98 -2.83
C MET A 36 2.78 -1.87 -1.58
N GLN A 37 3.89 -2.32 -1.00
CA GLN A 37 3.88 -2.98 0.29
C GLN A 37 4.02 -1.94 1.40
N THR A 38 3.22 -2.02 2.46
CA THR A 38 3.55 -1.39 3.76
C THR A 38 3.93 -2.42 4.82
N ARG A 39 4.00 -3.71 4.42
CA ARG A 39 4.29 -4.85 5.31
C ARG A 39 5.74 -4.90 5.80
N ALA A 40 6.63 -4.04 5.30
CA ALA A 40 8.07 -4.10 5.59
C ALA A 40 8.44 -3.73 7.03
N TYR A 41 7.48 -3.37 7.89
CA TYR A 41 7.81 -2.85 9.21
C TYR A 41 7.58 -3.85 10.35
N PRO A 42 8.56 -3.94 11.28
CA PRO A 42 8.35 -4.69 12.50
C PRO A 42 7.12 -4.11 13.21
N PRO A 43 6.30 -4.94 13.87
CA PRO A 43 5.18 -4.46 14.65
C PRO A 43 5.68 -3.34 15.57
N ILE A 44 4.90 -2.25 15.71
CA ILE A 44 5.26 -1.17 16.63
C ILE A 44 5.25 -1.74 18.06
N GLU A 45 6.41 -2.18 18.54
CA GLU A 45 6.56 -2.83 19.85
C GLU A 45 6.28 -1.87 21.01
N HIS A 46 6.41 -0.55 20.77
CA HIS A 46 6.31 0.51 21.77
C HIS A 46 5.27 1.60 21.42
N GLY A 47 4.16 1.22 20.79
CA GLY A 47 3.09 2.14 20.40
C GLY A 47 2.02 2.32 21.48
N ALA A 48 1.36 3.48 21.50
CA ALA A 48 0.14 3.65 22.26
C ALA A 48 -0.99 2.88 21.57
N TRP A 49 -1.25 1.65 22.04
CA TRP A 49 -2.29 0.78 21.50
C TRP A 49 -3.68 1.22 21.97
N GLY A 50 -4.48 1.76 21.07
CA GLY A 50 -5.81 2.27 21.35
C GLY A 50 -6.81 2.02 20.23
N THR A 51 -7.99 2.62 20.36
CA THR A 51 -8.95 2.74 19.27
C THR A 51 -8.49 3.84 18.31
N LEU A 52 -8.92 3.75 17.05
CA LEU A 52 -8.75 4.87 16.12
C LEU A 52 -9.48 6.12 16.60
N PRO A 53 -8.98 7.31 16.23
CA PRO A 53 -9.78 8.53 16.21
C PRO A 53 -11.11 8.30 15.48
N ALA A 54 -12.19 8.93 15.98
CA ALA A 54 -13.55 8.68 15.50
C ALA A 54 -13.71 8.95 14.00
N GLU A 55 -13.01 9.95 13.47
CA GLU A 55 -12.99 10.29 12.05
C GLU A 55 -12.35 9.19 11.19
N LEU A 56 -11.30 8.51 11.68
CA LEU A 56 -10.64 7.41 10.99
C LEU A 56 -11.43 6.11 11.10
N GLN A 57 -12.09 5.90 12.24
CA GLN A 57 -13.05 4.79 12.40
C GLN A 57 -14.25 4.96 11.45
N ALA A 58 -14.79 6.18 11.35
CA ALA A 58 -15.84 6.51 10.40
C ALA A 58 -15.37 6.35 8.95
N ALA A 59 -14.13 6.74 8.63
CA ALA A 59 -13.55 6.56 7.31
C ALA A 59 -13.51 5.07 6.89
N LEU A 60 -12.99 4.19 7.74
CA LEU A 60 -12.92 2.76 7.45
C LEU A 60 -14.31 2.14 7.28
N THR A 61 -15.25 2.42 8.18
CA THR A 61 -16.62 1.89 8.08
C THR A 61 -17.35 2.38 6.83
N LYS A 62 -17.02 3.59 6.35
CA LYS A 62 -17.63 4.22 5.17
C LYS A 62 -16.83 4.01 3.88
N LEU A 63 -15.79 3.16 3.87
CA LEU A 63 -15.03 2.91 2.65
C LEU A 63 -15.98 2.43 1.53
N PRO A 64 -15.82 2.93 0.29
CA PRO A 64 -16.59 2.41 -0.82
C PRO A 64 -16.20 0.96 -1.11
N GLU A 65 -17.20 0.08 -1.30
CA GLU A 65 -17.00 -1.34 -1.64
C GLU A 65 -16.28 -1.53 -2.99
N SER A 66 -16.31 -0.51 -3.86
CA SER A 66 -15.57 -0.49 -5.12
C SER A 66 -14.07 -0.25 -4.95
N VAL A 67 -13.61 0.13 -3.75
CA VAL A 67 -12.26 0.62 -3.49
C VAL A 67 -11.46 -0.33 -2.61
N ALA A 68 -12.11 -0.94 -1.62
CA ALA A 68 -11.55 -2.10 -0.93
C ALA A 68 -12.34 -3.32 -1.35
N PRO A 69 -11.69 -4.46 -1.61
CA PRO A 69 -12.38 -5.68 -1.87
C PRO A 69 -12.85 -6.19 -0.50
N LEU A 70 -13.66 -5.49 0.26
CA LEU A 70 -14.18 -5.95 1.55
C LEU A 70 -15.60 -5.43 1.69
N ASP A 71 -16.50 -6.28 2.17
CA ASP A 71 -17.88 -5.86 2.43
C ASP A 71 -17.97 -4.92 3.64
N ARG A 72 -19.12 -4.26 3.79
CA ARG A 72 -19.37 -3.33 4.91
C ARG A 72 -19.17 -3.98 6.29
N PRO A 73 -19.62 -5.21 6.57
CA PRO A 73 -19.31 -5.90 7.81
C PRO A 73 -17.82 -6.05 8.07
N ALA A 74 -17.02 -6.50 7.10
CA ALA A 74 -15.58 -6.64 7.21
C ALA A 74 -14.88 -5.29 7.47
N LEU A 75 -15.27 -4.23 6.74
CA LEU A 75 -14.76 -2.88 6.98
C LEU A 75 -15.06 -2.38 8.40
N THR A 76 -16.23 -2.73 8.93
CA THR A 76 -16.62 -2.41 10.31
C THR A 76 -15.79 -3.17 11.33
N ALA A 77 -15.49 -4.44 11.07
CA ALA A 77 -14.59 -5.25 11.89
C ALA A 77 -13.18 -4.63 11.95
N LEU A 78 -12.62 -4.21 10.80
CA LEU A 78 -11.31 -3.55 10.75
C LEU A 78 -11.26 -2.25 11.55
N ALA A 79 -12.35 -1.47 11.53
CA ALA A 79 -12.45 -0.22 12.27
C ALA A 79 -12.49 -0.39 13.80
N ARG A 80 -12.71 -1.62 14.30
CA ARG A 80 -12.72 -1.98 15.72
C ARG A 80 -11.42 -2.59 16.21
N LEU A 81 -10.46 -2.84 15.32
CA LEU A 81 -9.13 -3.31 15.70
C LEU A 81 -8.47 -2.34 16.67
N ARG A 82 -7.52 -2.84 17.45
CA ARG A 82 -6.59 -2.01 18.21
C ARG A 82 -5.47 -1.55 17.29
N TYR A 83 -5.15 -0.26 17.36
CA TYR A 83 -4.12 0.37 16.55
C TYR A 83 -3.00 0.89 17.45
N ALA A 84 -1.77 0.62 17.06
CA ALA A 84 -0.61 1.36 17.54
C ALA A 84 -0.51 2.67 16.78
N ARG A 85 -0.33 3.78 17.51
CA ARG A 85 -0.06 5.09 16.92
C ARG A 85 1.44 5.37 16.94
N SER A 86 2.01 5.71 15.79
CA SER A 86 3.37 6.23 15.65
C SER A 86 3.33 7.70 15.20
N ALA A 87 4.30 8.51 15.65
CA ALA A 87 4.55 9.88 15.18
C ALA A 87 3.30 10.79 15.02
N GLN A 88 2.32 10.69 15.93
CA GLN A 88 1.02 11.38 15.90
C GLN A 88 0.11 11.16 14.66
N ARG A 89 0.63 10.72 13.51
CA ARG A 89 -0.06 10.75 12.21
C ARG A 89 -0.26 9.38 11.58
N GLU A 90 0.38 8.36 12.12
CA GLU A 90 0.34 7.01 11.59
C GLU A 90 -0.35 6.04 12.54
N PHE A 91 -1.12 5.13 11.95
CA PHE A 91 -1.92 4.17 12.66
C PHE A 91 -1.72 2.80 12.02
N TYR A 92 -1.41 1.83 12.87
CA TYR A 92 -1.10 0.49 12.45
C TYR A 92 -1.86 -0.53 13.29
N ALA A 93 -2.61 -1.41 12.64
CA ALA A 93 -3.16 -2.61 13.26
C ALA A 93 -2.62 -3.83 12.54
N ARG A 94 -2.15 -4.81 13.31
CA ARG A 94 -1.66 -6.08 12.79
C ARG A 94 -2.23 -7.22 13.60
N SER A 95 -2.65 -8.24 12.87
CA SER A 95 -2.80 -9.61 13.33
C SER A 95 -1.91 -10.50 12.46
N ASP A 96 -1.85 -11.79 12.76
CA ASP A 96 -1.07 -12.75 11.97
C ASP A 96 -1.45 -12.73 10.48
N ASP A 97 -2.69 -12.35 10.16
CA ASP A 97 -3.27 -12.55 8.83
C ASP A 97 -3.93 -11.31 8.22
N VAL A 98 -4.05 -10.22 8.97
CA VAL A 98 -4.55 -8.93 8.48
C VAL A 98 -3.67 -7.81 8.99
N THR A 99 -3.26 -6.94 8.08
CA THR A 99 -2.56 -5.69 8.34
C THR A 99 -3.40 -4.53 7.84
N VAL A 100 -3.59 -3.53 8.70
CA VAL A 100 -4.15 -2.22 8.33
C VAL A 100 -3.11 -1.17 8.65
N TRP A 101 -2.78 -0.35 7.65
CA TRP A 101 -1.91 0.79 7.81
C TRP A 101 -2.61 2.05 7.32
N MET A 102 -2.49 3.14 8.08
CA MET A 102 -3.03 4.45 7.71
C MET A 102 -2.05 5.55 8.07
N ARG A 103 -1.92 6.54 7.19
CA ARG A 103 -1.27 7.83 7.47
C ARG A 103 -2.21 8.98 7.19
N ARG A 104 -2.41 9.83 8.20
CA ARG A 104 -3.18 11.07 8.11
C ARG A 104 -2.23 12.25 7.86
N PHE A 105 -2.53 13.04 6.84
CA PHE A 105 -1.84 14.28 6.50
C PHE A 105 -2.69 15.46 6.95
N GLU A 106 -2.09 16.49 7.52
CA GLU A 106 -2.87 17.61 8.05
C GLU A 106 -3.54 18.42 6.94
N GLY A 107 -4.77 18.88 7.21
CA GLY A 107 -5.43 19.86 6.36
C GLY A 107 -4.76 21.23 6.48
N LYS A 108 -4.90 22.07 5.46
CA LYS A 108 -4.50 23.49 5.51
C LYS A 108 -5.73 24.37 5.53
N ASP A 109 -5.68 25.45 6.29
CA ASP A 109 -6.71 26.50 6.34
C ASP A 109 -8.14 25.97 6.59
N GLY A 110 -8.27 24.95 7.44
CA GLY A 110 -9.56 24.30 7.74
C GLY A 110 -10.09 23.38 6.62
N GLY A 111 -9.29 23.14 5.58
CA GLY A 111 -9.56 22.18 4.52
C GLY A 111 -9.47 20.71 4.97
N PRO A 112 -9.88 19.77 4.11
CA PRO A 112 -9.84 18.35 4.43
C PRO A 112 -8.39 17.88 4.69
N ALA A 113 -8.26 16.86 5.52
CA ALA A 113 -7.00 16.14 5.70
C ALA A 113 -6.74 15.23 4.49
N GLY A 114 -5.47 14.83 4.29
CA GLY A 114 -5.14 13.72 3.40
C GLY A 114 -5.18 12.41 4.18
N LEU A 115 -5.58 11.31 3.52
CA LEU A 115 -5.49 9.96 4.08
C LEU A 115 -4.88 9.01 3.07
N ALA A 116 -3.82 8.32 3.48
CA ALA A 116 -3.31 7.13 2.82
C ALA A 116 -3.72 5.90 3.64
N LEU A 117 -4.27 4.89 2.99
CA LEU A 117 -4.78 3.66 3.61
C LEU A 117 -4.30 2.44 2.82
N GLN A 118 -3.85 1.41 3.53
CA GLN A 118 -3.71 0.07 2.98
C GLN A 118 -4.36 -0.95 3.90
N VAL A 119 -5.04 -1.92 3.29
CA VAL A 119 -5.53 -3.12 3.96
C VAL A 119 -4.98 -4.31 3.18
N ALA A 120 -4.29 -5.20 3.87
CA ALA A 120 -3.77 -6.41 3.26
C ALA A 120 -3.91 -7.61 4.21
N GLY A 121 -4.12 -8.80 3.68
CA GLY A 121 -4.24 -10.00 4.50
C GLY A 121 -4.28 -11.29 3.69
N SER A 122 -4.38 -12.42 4.39
CA SER A 122 -4.57 -13.74 3.80
C SER A 122 -5.94 -14.29 4.14
N CYS A 123 -6.76 -14.58 3.12
CA CYS A 123 -8.04 -15.25 3.34
C CYS A 123 -7.89 -16.71 3.78
N ASN A 124 -6.70 -17.31 3.62
CA ASN A 124 -6.44 -18.71 3.95
C ASN A 124 -6.07 -18.97 5.41
N ARG A 125 -5.86 -17.92 6.20
CA ARG A 125 -5.23 -18.05 7.51
C ARG A 125 -5.90 -17.25 8.61
N LEU A 126 -7.11 -16.72 8.41
CA LEU A 126 -7.84 -15.99 9.46
C LEU A 126 -8.01 -16.85 10.74
N PRO A 127 -7.26 -16.61 11.83
CA PRO A 127 -7.42 -17.32 13.08
C PRO A 127 -8.51 -16.62 13.91
N PRO A 128 -8.96 -17.20 15.03
CA PRO A 128 -9.68 -16.46 16.04
C PRO A 128 -8.76 -15.39 16.64
N VAL A 129 -8.74 -14.20 16.04
CA VAL A 129 -7.93 -13.07 16.50
C VAL A 129 -8.51 -12.60 17.84
N HIS A 130 -7.71 -12.63 18.91
CA HIS A 130 -8.06 -12.12 20.25
C HIS A 130 -8.33 -10.61 20.31
N LEU A 131 -8.11 -9.89 19.19
CA LEU A 131 -8.41 -8.48 19.00
C LEU A 131 -9.79 -8.22 18.41
N LEU A 132 -10.47 -9.26 17.93
CA LEU A 132 -11.77 -9.18 17.27
C LEU A 132 -12.81 -9.96 18.06
N SER A 133 -14.04 -9.47 18.06
CA SER A 133 -15.16 -10.28 18.54
C SER A 133 -15.42 -11.43 17.56
N ARG A 134 -16.10 -12.49 18.03
CA ARG A 134 -16.52 -13.59 17.16
C ARG A 134 -17.35 -13.10 15.96
N THR A 135 -18.25 -12.14 16.19
CA THR A 135 -19.05 -11.51 15.14
C THR A 135 -18.20 -10.80 14.08
N ASP A 136 -17.13 -10.12 14.49
CA ASP A 136 -16.23 -9.42 13.58
C ASP A 136 -15.37 -10.41 12.76
N LEU A 137 -14.99 -11.54 13.35
CA LEU A 137 -14.29 -12.62 12.67
C LEU A 137 -15.16 -13.32 11.62
N ASP A 138 -16.43 -13.58 11.95
CA ASP A 138 -17.39 -14.19 11.03
C ASP A 138 -17.63 -13.28 9.81
N ALA A 139 -17.65 -11.95 10.01
CA ALA A 139 -17.75 -10.98 8.94
C ALA A 139 -16.54 -11.02 7.97
N LEU A 140 -15.31 -11.02 8.50
CA LEU A 140 -14.09 -11.14 7.68
C LEU A 140 -14.04 -12.47 6.92
N THR A 141 -14.41 -13.56 7.59
CA THR A 141 -14.45 -14.90 7.00
C THR A 141 -15.45 -14.96 5.85
N SER A 142 -16.64 -14.38 6.01
CA SER A 142 -17.68 -14.36 4.98
C SER A 142 -17.26 -13.58 3.74
N SER A 143 -16.59 -12.43 3.92
CA SER A 143 -16.02 -11.63 2.82
C SER A 143 -14.93 -12.41 2.06
N CYS A 144 -14.15 -13.22 2.77
CA CYS A 144 -13.12 -14.09 2.19
C CYS A 144 -13.67 -15.36 1.53
N ALA A 145 -14.80 -15.90 1.99
CA ALA A 145 -15.40 -17.13 1.47
C ALA A 145 -15.81 -17.03 -0.01
N GLN A 146 -16.14 -15.82 -0.49
CA GLN A 146 -16.47 -15.59 -1.90
C GLN A 146 -15.25 -15.59 -2.83
N ARG A 147 -14.04 -15.75 -2.30
CA ARG A 147 -12.79 -15.41 -3.02
C ARG A 147 -11.68 -16.45 -2.90
N GLU A 148 -12.11 -17.71 -2.78
CA GLU A 148 -11.29 -18.93 -2.84
C GLU A 148 -9.77 -18.67 -2.88
N HIS A 149 -9.14 -18.76 -1.71
CA HIS A 149 -7.69 -18.81 -1.55
C HIS A 149 -6.85 -17.58 -1.89
N ALA A 150 -7.44 -16.39 -2.02
CA ALA A 150 -6.69 -15.18 -2.31
C ALA A 150 -6.09 -14.51 -1.06
N ASP A 151 -4.80 -14.17 -1.12
CA ASP A 151 -4.31 -13.00 -0.37
C ASP A 151 -4.96 -11.75 -0.98
N PHE A 152 -5.34 -10.80 -0.13
CA PHE A 152 -5.87 -9.52 -0.59
C PHE A 152 -4.91 -8.39 -0.20
N ASP A 153 -4.82 -7.41 -1.07
CA ASP A 153 -4.10 -6.17 -0.85
C ASP A 153 -4.83 -5.07 -1.62
N THR A 154 -5.21 -4.00 -0.93
CA THR A 154 -5.87 -2.84 -1.57
C THR A 154 -4.91 -2.00 -2.40
N GLY A 155 -3.60 -2.23 -2.30
CA GLY A 155 -2.58 -1.23 -2.59
C GLY A 155 -2.72 -0.01 -1.67
N LEU A 156 -2.00 1.06 -1.98
CA LEU A 156 -2.15 2.31 -1.26
C LEU A 156 -3.32 3.12 -1.83
N LEU A 157 -4.38 3.23 -1.05
CA LEU A 157 -5.57 4.02 -1.37
C LEU A 157 -5.41 5.45 -0.83
N LEU A 158 -5.66 6.44 -1.69
CA LEU A 158 -5.55 7.84 -1.37
C LEU A 158 -6.91 8.54 -1.37
N PHE A 159 -7.19 9.27 -0.29
CA PHE A 159 -8.44 9.98 -0.07
C PHE A 159 -8.21 11.39 0.49
N LYS A 160 -9.21 12.25 0.29
CA LYS A 160 -9.42 13.42 1.15
C LYS A 160 -10.34 13.01 2.29
N LEU A 161 -9.97 13.33 3.51
CA LEU A 161 -10.71 13.05 4.73
C LEU A 161 -11.36 14.33 5.23
N ALA A 162 -12.68 14.39 5.15
CA ALA A 162 -13.45 15.47 5.76
C ALA A 162 -13.48 15.34 7.30
N SER A 163 -13.76 16.44 7.99
CA SER A 163 -13.81 16.49 9.46
C SER A 163 -14.89 15.59 10.08
N ASP A 164 -15.92 15.22 9.31
CA ASP A 164 -16.99 14.28 9.68
C ASP A 164 -16.64 12.81 9.39
N GLY A 165 -15.38 12.53 9.00
CA GLY A 165 -14.90 11.20 8.64
C GLY A 165 -15.35 10.72 7.26
N ARG A 166 -15.97 11.58 6.44
CA ARG A 166 -16.33 11.23 5.06
C ARG A 166 -15.07 11.19 4.18
N LEU A 167 -14.94 10.10 3.42
CA LEU A 167 -13.91 9.94 2.42
C LEU A 167 -14.37 10.50 1.07
N LEU A 168 -13.54 11.36 0.50
CA LEU A 168 -13.70 11.88 -0.86
C LEU A 168 -12.54 11.38 -1.72
N PRO A 169 -12.74 11.17 -3.03
CA PRO A 169 -11.64 10.88 -3.95
C PRO A 169 -10.53 11.91 -3.85
N ALA A 170 -9.27 11.45 -3.75
CA ALA A 170 -8.11 12.34 -3.78
C ALA A 170 -8.00 13.14 -5.10
N GLY A 171 -8.58 12.64 -6.19
CA GLY A 171 -8.33 13.12 -7.56
C GLY A 171 -6.99 12.60 -8.08
N GLU A 172 -6.65 12.93 -9.33
CA GLU A 172 -5.40 12.49 -9.96
C GLU A 172 -4.16 12.92 -9.15
N VAL A 173 -3.25 11.98 -8.89
CA VAL A 173 -1.96 12.26 -8.25
C VAL A 173 -1.01 12.78 -9.31
N GLN A 174 -0.59 14.03 -9.19
CA GLN A 174 0.33 14.63 -10.16
C GLN A 174 1.77 14.19 -9.93
N GLY A 175 2.47 13.83 -11.00
CA GLY A 175 3.86 13.36 -10.97
C GLY A 175 3.97 11.85 -11.13
N GLN A 176 5.19 11.32 -11.01
CA GLN A 176 5.46 9.90 -11.22
C GLN A 176 6.35 9.36 -10.11
N LEU A 177 5.93 8.27 -9.45
CA LEU A 177 6.81 7.55 -8.55
C LEU A 177 7.81 6.75 -9.36
N PHE A 178 9.08 6.90 -9.00
CA PHE A 178 10.25 6.37 -9.72
C PHE A 178 10.38 6.91 -11.16
N PRO A 179 11.59 7.23 -11.62
CA PRO A 179 11.80 7.59 -13.01
C PRO A 179 11.41 6.41 -13.92
N ARG A 180 11.02 6.70 -15.17
CA ARG A 180 10.83 5.65 -16.17
C ARG A 180 12.16 4.95 -16.41
N LEU A 181 12.24 3.70 -15.98
CA LEU A 181 13.37 2.83 -16.24
C LEU A 181 13.28 2.28 -17.67
N SER A 182 14.43 2.17 -18.34
CA SER A 182 14.52 1.37 -19.56
C SER A 182 14.23 -0.11 -19.26
N ALA A 183 13.85 -0.88 -20.27
CA ALA A 183 13.63 -2.33 -20.11
C ALA A 183 14.85 -3.05 -19.52
N ALA A 184 16.06 -2.63 -19.89
CA ALA A 184 17.30 -3.17 -19.33
C ALA A 184 17.45 -2.86 -17.84
N GLN A 185 17.17 -1.62 -17.41
CA GLN A 185 17.20 -1.24 -16.01
C GLN A 185 16.13 -1.99 -15.20
N GLN A 186 14.92 -2.13 -15.74
CA GLN A 186 13.85 -2.90 -15.08
C GLN A 186 14.26 -4.37 -14.93
N HIS A 187 14.77 -5.00 -15.99
CA HIS A 187 15.28 -6.37 -15.92
C HIS A 187 16.41 -6.53 -14.89
N THR A 188 17.31 -5.56 -14.79
CA THR A 188 18.35 -5.57 -13.76
C THR A 188 17.73 -5.55 -12.36
N LEU A 189 16.75 -4.67 -12.09
CA LEU A 189 16.06 -4.64 -10.80
C LEU A 189 15.35 -5.96 -10.48
N ASP A 190 14.68 -6.54 -11.48
CA ASP A 190 14.00 -7.82 -11.30
C ASP A 190 15.02 -8.95 -11.02
N SER A 191 16.18 -8.93 -11.67
CA SER A 191 17.23 -9.96 -11.51
C SER A 191 17.95 -9.91 -10.16
N ILE A 192 18.06 -8.72 -9.55
CA ILE A 192 18.64 -8.57 -8.20
C ILE A 192 17.57 -8.72 -7.11
N GLY A 193 16.32 -9.04 -7.47
CA GLY A 193 15.26 -9.26 -6.52
C GLY A 193 14.82 -8.00 -5.79
N VAL A 194 14.84 -6.83 -6.45
CA VAL A 194 14.31 -5.61 -5.85
C VAL A 194 12.84 -5.81 -5.49
N GLY A 195 12.54 -5.59 -4.22
CA GLY A 195 11.20 -5.68 -3.68
C GLY A 195 10.24 -4.67 -4.30
N PRO A 196 8.93 -4.89 -4.14
CA PRO A 196 7.94 -3.91 -4.54
C PRO A 196 8.16 -2.57 -3.82
N PRO A 197 7.65 -1.46 -4.39
CA PRO A 197 7.64 -0.18 -3.70
C PRO A 197 7.05 -0.28 -2.29
N PHE A 198 7.59 0.48 -1.33
CA PHE A 198 7.01 0.63 -0.01
C PHE A 198 7.04 2.07 0.46
N ALA A 199 6.02 2.46 1.22
CA ALA A 199 5.96 3.76 1.87
C ALA A 199 6.83 3.75 3.13
N ASP A 200 7.64 4.78 3.33
CA ASP A 200 8.56 4.90 4.47
C ASP A 200 7.88 4.95 5.85
N ILE A 201 8.58 4.51 6.90
CA ILE A 201 8.25 4.81 8.31
C ILE A 201 8.80 6.21 8.67
N PRO A 202 8.29 6.83 9.75
CA PRO A 202 8.40 8.25 10.03
C PRO A 202 9.79 8.70 10.46
N MET A 203 10.84 7.88 10.32
CA MET A 203 12.21 8.32 10.65
C MET A 203 12.78 9.31 9.64
N LEU A 204 12.27 9.37 8.40
CA LEU A 204 12.77 10.27 7.36
C LEU A 204 11.73 11.27 6.83
N ALA A 205 10.44 11.13 7.18
CA ALA A 205 9.36 11.94 6.62
C ALA A 205 8.51 12.60 7.71
N ASP A 206 8.91 13.84 8.06
CA ASP A 206 8.13 14.75 8.91
C ASP A 206 7.06 15.51 8.11
N GLY A 207 5.91 15.76 8.72
CA GLY A 207 4.92 16.69 8.17
C GLY A 207 3.99 16.10 7.12
N ASP A 208 3.86 16.79 5.99
CA ASP A 208 2.84 16.54 4.97
C ASP A 208 3.34 15.66 3.81
N GLU A 209 4.42 14.92 4.04
CA GLU A 209 5.05 14.06 3.03
C GLU A 209 5.30 12.66 3.53
N MET A 210 5.47 11.73 2.60
CA MET A 210 5.76 10.33 2.83
C MET A 210 6.68 9.85 1.70
N ALA A 211 7.89 9.42 2.04
CA ALA A 211 8.81 8.87 1.05
C ALA A 211 8.32 7.50 0.57
N VAL A 212 8.62 7.17 -0.69
CA VAL A 212 8.37 5.85 -1.26
C VAL A 212 9.69 5.28 -1.73
N TRP A 213 9.98 4.06 -1.31
CA TRP A 213 11.25 3.38 -1.52
C TRP A 213 11.07 2.05 -2.26
N ARG A 214 12.15 1.52 -2.80
CA ARG A 214 12.32 0.10 -3.11
C ARG A 214 13.59 -0.39 -2.45
N GLU A 215 13.59 -1.64 -2.00
CA GLU A 215 14.74 -2.27 -1.35
C GLU A 215 15.24 -3.43 -2.19
N ALA A 216 16.55 -3.49 -2.43
CA ALA A 216 17.20 -4.63 -3.04
C ALA A 216 17.46 -5.74 -2.04
N ASP A 217 17.61 -6.96 -2.52
CA ASP A 217 18.13 -8.07 -1.75
C ASP A 217 19.50 -7.66 -1.14
N PRO A 218 19.68 -7.74 0.20
CA PRO A 218 20.94 -7.39 0.85
C PRO A 218 22.16 -8.15 0.32
N GLU A 219 21.96 -9.36 -0.23
CA GLU A 219 23.04 -10.17 -0.83
C GLU A 219 23.34 -9.75 -2.29
N ARG A 220 22.52 -8.89 -2.89
CA ARG A 220 22.63 -8.43 -4.28
C ARG A 220 22.60 -6.90 -4.34
N PRO A 221 23.75 -6.23 -4.15
CA PRO A 221 23.80 -4.78 -4.06
C PRO A 221 23.28 -4.10 -5.33
N LEU A 222 22.67 -2.92 -5.14
CA LEU A 222 22.22 -2.08 -6.24
C LEU A 222 23.40 -1.61 -7.10
N PRO A 223 23.23 -1.49 -8.43
CA PRO A 223 24.22 -0.84 -9.28
C PRO A 223 24.46 0.61 -8.85
N GLU A 224 25.72 1.03 -8.75
CA GLU A 224 26.11 2.39 -8.30
C GLU A 224 25.51 3.52 -9.14
N ASN A 225 25.15 3.24 -10.40
CA ASN A 225 24.62 4.23 -11.35
C ASN A 225 23.09 4.20 -11.49
N LEU A 226 22.39 3.48 -10.62
CA LEU A 226 20.94 3.42 -10.68
C LEU A 226 20.34 4.74 -10.15
N PRO A 227 19.48 5.44 -10.92
CA PRO A 227 18.83 6.66 -10.44
C PRO A 227 18.02 6.41 -9.16
N GLY A 228 18.18 7.30 -8.18
CA GLY A 228 17.45 7.25 -6.91
C GLY A 228 18.10 6.39 -5.83
N THR A 229 19.26 5.78 -6.04
CA THR A 229 19.99 5.08 -4.97
C THR A 229 20.26 6.01 -3.79
N HIS A 230 19.88 5.59 -2.58
CA HIS A 230 20.06 6.41 -1.40
C HIS A 230 21.53 6.39 -0.94
N PRO A 231 22.20 7.55 -0.80
CA PRO A 231 23.63 7.59 -0.48
C PRO A 231 23.95 7.07 0.92
N VAL A 232 22.98 7.09 1.85
CA VAL A 232 23.17 6.68 3.25
C VAL A 232 22.68 5.25 3.50
N TYR A 233 21.77 4.74 2.68
CA TYR A 233 21.15 3.42 2.87
C TYR A 233 21.43 2.56 1.62
N PRO A 234 22.58 1.89 1.55
CA PRO A 234 22.92 1.03 0.42
C PRO A 234 21.85 -0.06 0.29
N GLY A 235 21.32 -0.23 -0.92
CA GLY A 235 20.19 -1.14 -1.17
C GLY A 235 18.81 -0.47 -1.25
N LEU A 236 18.68 0.83 -0.94
CA LEU A 236 17.43 1.56 -1.13
C LEU A 236 17.43 2.44 -2.39
N VAL A 237 16.29 2.47 -3.07
CA VAL A 237 15.99 3.38 -4.19
C VAL A 237 14.83 4.30 -3.82
N HIS A 238 15.08 5.61 -3.77
CA HIS A 238 14.06 6.64 -3.56
C HIS A 238 13.22 6.83 -4.81
N GLY A 239 11.92 6.56 -4.70
CA GLY A 239 10.93 6.81 -5.76
C GLY A 239 10.34 8.21 -5.75
N GLY A 240 10.70 9.04 -4.76
CA GLY A 240 10.12 10.34 -4.50
C GLY A 240 9.22 10.36 -3.27
N ASN A 241 8.65 11.53 -2.99
CA ASN A 241 7.79 11.77 -1.85
C ASN A 241 6.34 11.98 -2.32
N LEU A 242 5.40 11.23 -1.75
CA LEU A 242 3.99 11.55 -1.80
C LEU A 242 3.72 12.72 -0.84
N VAL A 243 3.29 13.86 -1.39
CA VAL A 243 3.09 15.11 -0.66
C VAL A 243 1.62 15.49 -0.69
N TRP A 244 1.06 15.78 0.48
CA TRP A 244 -0.24 16.41 0.62
C TRP A 244 -0.11 17.93 0.54
N THR A 245 -0.79 18.55 -0.42
CA THR A 245 -0.70 20.02 -0.62
C THR A 245 -1.63 20.81 0.29
N GLY A 246 -2.51 20.14 1.03
CA GLY A 246 -3.69 20.74 1.69
C GLY A 246 -4.99 20.47 0.93
N THR A 247 -4.90 20.12 -0.36
CA THR A 247 -6.09 19.90 -1.21
C THR A 247 -5.99 18.69 -2.15
N ALA A 248 -4.76 18.23 -2.46
CA ALA A 248 -4.50 17.11 -3.35
C ALA A 248 -3.17 16.44 -3.01
N PHE A 249 -2.98 15.22 -3.51
CA PHE A 249 -1.70 14.53 -3.46
C PHE A 249 -0.86 14.84 -4.71
N ARG A 250 0.45 14.98 -4.51
CA ARG A 250 1.45 15.15 -5.58
C ARG A 250 2.68 14.33 -5.27
N ILE A 251 3.45 14.00 -6.30
CA ILE A 251 4.74 13.33 -6.18
C ILE A 251 5.84 14.36 -6.39
N ARG A 252 6.67 14.56 -5.37
CA ARG A 252 7.91 15.34 -5.45
C ARG A 252 9.07 14.38 -5.72
N GLN A 253 9.84 14.62 -6.77
CA GLN A 253 11.04 13.82 -7.03
C GLN A 253 12.09 14.05 -5.92
N PRO A 254 12.97 13.05 -5.70
CA PRO A 254 14.16 13.21 -4.85
C PRO A 254 15.00 14.43 -5.22
#